data_AF-A0A963T7X7-F1
#
_entry.id   AF-A0A963T7X7-F1
#
_cell.length_a   1.000
_cell.length_b   1.000
_cell.length_c   1.000
_cell.angle_alpha   90.00
_cell.angle_beta   90.00
_cell.angle_gamma   90.00
#
_symmetry.space_group_name_H-M   'P 1'
#
loop_
_entity.id
_entity.type
_entity.pdbx_description
1 polymer ?
#
loop_
_entity_poly.entity_id
_entity_poly.type
_entity_poly.pdbx_seq_one_letter_code
_entity_poly.pdbx_strand_id
1 'polypeptide(L)'
;FGAAGEGVDARLRLSNVQSKRRRAAVNHAGLVDRALDERSARALLYRVGVDGWRDACLLAEAQHLAASAAPDGRDPKFENLSVLPDRWTPPRLPFAGKDALAAGVPEGPAIAAILKVAEARWIAEDFPARDRALAIFQEEVQRVISKG
;
A
#
# COMPACT_ATOMS: atom_id res chain seq x y z
N PHE A 1 19.75 -11.79 -15.58
CA PHE A 1 18.74 -10.72 -15.43
C PHE A 1 19.14 -9.88 -14.23
N GLY A 2 18.84 -8.57 -14.22
CA GLY A 2 19.01 -7.77 -13.00
C GLY A 2 18.09 -8.27 -11.88
N ALA A 3 18.36 -7.88 -10.63
CA ALA A 3 17.62 -8.36 -9.44
C ALA A 3 16.10 -8.10 -9.50
N ALA A 4 15.64 -7.19 -10.37
CA ALA A 4 14.23 -6.89 -10.62
C ALA A 4 13.67 -7.41 -11.98
N GLY A 5 14.40 -8.25 -12.70
CA GLY A 5 13.95 -8.80 -14.00
C GLY A 5 13.99 -7.80 -15.16
N GLU A 6 14.88 -6.80 -15.12
CA GLU A 6 15.08 -5.85 -16.23
C GLU A 6 15.38 -6.58 -17.55
N GLY A 7 14.66 -6.20 -18.61
CA GLY A 7 14.82 -6.71 -19.99
C GLY A 7 13.95 -7.90 -20.40
N VAL A 8 13.18 -8.50 -19.49
CA VAL A 8 12.29 -9.65 -19.78
C VAL A 8 11.13 -9.27 -20.72
N ASP A 9 10.63 -8.05 -20.62
CA ASP A 9 9.37 -7.57 -21.22
C ASP A 9 9.46 -7.44 -22.73
N ALA A 10 10.62 -6.93 -23.17
CA ALA A 10 10.96 -6.77 -24.58
C ALA A 10 11.11 -8.13 -25.26
N ARG A 11 11.59 -9.16 -24.54
CA ARG A 11 11.71 -10.53 -25.06
C ARG A 11 10.37 -11.27 -25.09
N LEU A 12 9.48 -10.98 -24.14
CA LEU A 12 8.16 -11.61 -24.03
C LEU A 12 7.03 -10.86 -24.78
N ARG A 13 7.33 -9.71 -25.44
CA ARG A 13 6.34 -8.84 -26.11
C ARG A 13 5.15 -8.48 -25.21
N LEU A 14 5.41 -8.23 -23.93
CA LEU A 14 4.36 -7.84 -22.98
C LEU A 14 3.82 -6.45 -23.34
N SER A 15 2.50 -6.28 -23.18
CA SER A 15 1.90 -4.95 -23.31
C SER A 15 2.40 -4.02 -22.21
N ASN A 16 2.36 -2.70 -22.43
CA ASN A 16 2.75 -1.72 -21.42
C ASN A 16 2.03 -1.91 -20.08
N VAL A 17 0.77 -2.37 -20.12
CA VAL A 17 -0.04 -2.68 -18.93
C VAL A 17 0.53 -3.87 -18.16
N GLN A 18 0.88 -4.96 -18.85
CA GLN A 18 1.49 -6.15 -18.25
C GLN A 18 2.86 -5.83 -17.66
N SER A 19 3.65 -5.02 -18.36
CA SER A 19 4.97 -4.57 -17.88
C SER A 19 4.88 -3.72 -16.61
N LYS A 20 3.91 -2.80 -16.55
CA LYS A 20 3.64 -2.00 -15.35
C LYS A 20 3.18 -2.88 -14.19
N ARG A 21 2.25 -3.82 -14.43
CA ARG A 21 1.76 -4.75 -13.39
C ARG A 21 2.89 -5.60 -12.82
N ARG A 22 3.71 -6.20 -13.66
CA ARG A 22 4.83 -7.03 -13.21
C ARG A 22 5.85 -6.22 -12.39
N ARG A 23 6.21 -5.01 -12.84
CA ARG A 23 7.14 -4.15 -12.08
C ARG A 23 6.56 -3.76 -10.71
N ALA A 24 5.28 -3.45 -10.65
CA ALA A 24 4.59 -3.20 -9.39
C ALA A 24 4.64 -4.44 -8.48
N ALA A 25 4.31 -5.62 -9.00
CA ALA A 25 4.36 -6.87 -8.24
C ALA A 25 5.76 -7.16 -7.69
N VAL A 26 6.82 -6.99 -8.49
CA VAL A 26 8.22 -7.17 -8.05
C VAL A 26 8.58 -6.19 -6.92
N ASN A 27 8.23 -4.91 -7.08
CA ASN A 27 8.53 -3.90 -6.07
C ASN A 27 7.77 -4.17 -4.76
N HIS A 28 6.50 -4.59 -4.84
CA HIS A 28 5.69 -4.88 -3.67
C HIS A 28 6.12 -6.18 -2.98
N ALA A 29 6.56 -7.20 -3.73
CA ALA A 29 7.07 -8.45 -3.15
C ALA A 29 8.28 -8.21 -2.25
N GLY A 30 9.16 -7.27 -2.60
CA GLY A 30 10.28 -6.87 -1.74
C GLY A 30 9.89 -6.23 -0.39
N LEU A 31 8.61 -5.91 -0.19
CA LEU A 31 8.05 -5.41 1.07
C LEU A 31 7.30 -6.49 1.86
N VAL A 32 7.17 -7.70 1.31
CA VAL A 32 6.46 -8.82 1.92
C VAL A 32 7.50 -9.85 2.36
N ASP A 33 7.76 -9.91 3.66
CA ASP A 33 8.67 -10.88 4.25
C ASP A 33 8.11 -11.51 5.52
N ARG A 34 8.91 -12.35 6.17
CA ARG A 34 8.53 -13.03 7.40
C ARG A 34 8.32 -12.11 8.60
N ALA A 35 9.00 -10.96 8.62
CA ALA A 35 8.95 -9.99 9.70
C ALA A 35 7.77 -9.01 9.56
N LEU A 36 7.13 -8.96 8.39
CA LEU A 36 5.99 -8.07 8.13
C LEU A 36 4.86 -8.30 9.14
N ASP A 37 4.62 -7.32 10.00
CA ASP A 37 3.52 -7.33 10.96
C ASP A 37 2.17 -7.05 10.27
N GLU A 38 1.07 -7.33 10.97
CA GLU A 38 -0.28 -7.23 10.39
C GLU A 38 -0.70 -5.79 10.07
N ARG A 39 -0.25 -4.80 10.85
CA ARG A 39 -0.54 -3.38 10.61
C ARG A 39 0.14 -2.91 9.34
N SER A 40 1.41 -3.26 9.18
CA SER A 40 2.21 -2.98 7.98
C SER A 40 1.63 -3.70 6.76
N ALA A 41 1.15 -4.94 6.92
CA ALA A 41 0.45 -5.69 5.89
C ALA A 41 -0.85 -5.00 5.43
N ARG A 42 -1.70 -4.56 6.37
CA ARG A 42 -2.92 -3.78 6.05
C ARG A 42 -2.59 -2.48 5.33
N ALA A 43 -1.57 -1.78 5.79
CA ALA A 43 -1.11 -0.53 5.18
C ALA A 43 -0.58 -0.74 3.75
N LEU A 44 0.11 -1.86 3.47
CA LEU A 44 0.55 -2.20 2.12
C LEU A 44 -0.65 -2.59 1.25
N LEU A 45 -1.51 -3.50 1.72
CA LEU A 45 -2.73 -3.93 1.04
C LEU A 45 -3.63 -2.76 0.64
N TYR A 46 -3.82 -1.78 1.52
CA TYR A 46 -4.56 -0.55 1.21
C TYR A 46 -3.96 0.21 0.02
N ARG A 47 -2.63 0.35 -0.04
CA ARG A 47 -1.93 1.14 -1.08
C ARG A 47 -1.88 0.42 -2.43
N VAL A 48 -1.72 -0.90 -2.42
CA VAL A 48 -1.49 -1.69 -3.65
C VAL A 48 -2.76 -2.34 -4.18
N GLY A 49 -3.82 -2.38 -3.38
CA GLY A 49 -5.06 -3.08 -3.68
C GLY A 49 -4.95 -4.60 -3.58
N VAL A 50 -6.09 -5.29 -3.64
CA VAL A 50 -6.16 -6.75 -3.44
C VAL A 50 -5.35 -7.51 -4.48
N ASP A 51 -5.45 -7.16 -5.76
CA ASP A 51 -4.72 -7.85 -6.82
C ASP A 51 -3.21 -7.64 -6.70
N GLY A 52 -2.78 -6.40 -6.43
CA GLY A 52 -1.37 -6.07 -6.22
C GLY A 52 -0.79 -6.77 -4.99
N TRP A 53 -1.59 -6.95 -3.93
CA TRP A 53 -1.22 -7.69 -2.73
C TRP A 53 -1.05 -9.19 -3.02
N ARG A 54 -2.03 -9.80 -3.71
CA ARG A 54 -1.97 -11.22 -4.08
C ARG A 54 -0.76 -11.52 -4.97
N ASP A 55 -0.51 -10.68 -5.97
CA ASP A 55 0.68 -10.79 -6.82
C ASP A 55 1.98 -10.68 -6.00
N ALA A 56 2.02 -9.76 -5.02
CA ALA A 56 3.18 -9.56 -4.15
C ALA A 56 3.43 -10.75 -3.22
N CYS A 57 2.39 -11.28 -2.56
CA CYS A 57 2.50 -12.46 -1.69
C CYS A 57 2.98 -13.69 -2.46
N LEU A 58 2.41 -13.95 -3.65
CA LEU A 58 2.80 -15.09 -4.49
C LEU A 58 4.28 -15.01 -4.87
N LEU A 59 4.75 -13.82 -5.27
CA LEU A 59 6.13 -13.63 -5.68
C LEU A 59 7.10 -13.69 -4.49
N ALA A 60 6.73 -13.13 -3.33
CA ALA A 60 7.53 -13.20 -2.11
C ALA A 60 7.67 -14.64 -1.59
N GLU A 61 6.59 -15.43 -1.62
CA GLU A 61 6.63 -16.85 -1.27
C GLU A 61 7.53 -17.64 -2.23
N ALA A 62 7.42 -17.41 -3.55
CA ALA A 62 8.29 -18.05 -4.54
C ALA A 62 9.78 -17.70 -4.32
N GLN A 63 10.08 -16.45 -3.96
CA GLN A 63 11.44 -16.03 -3.62
C GLN A 63 11.95 -16.71 -2.34
N HIS A 64 11.11 -16.83 -1.32
CA HIS A 64 11.45 -17.54 -0.09
C HIS A 64 11.74 -19.02 -0.34
N LEU A 65 10.87 -19.70 -1.10
CA LEU A 65 11.04 -21.09 -1.50
C LEU A 65 12.35 -21.31 -2.27
N ALA A 66 12.66 -20.43 -3.22
CA ALA A 66 13.90 -20.53 -4.00
C ALA A 66 15.17 -20.34 -3.16
N ALA A 67 15.09 -19.60 -2.06
CA ALA A 67 16.20 -19.39 -1.12
C ALA A 67 16.27 -20.46 -0.01
N SER A 68 15.22 -21.27 0.16
CA SER A 68 15.13 -22.28 1.21
C SER A 68 15.86 -23.56 0.81
N ALA A 69 16.68 -24.09 1.72
CA ALA A 69 17.31 -25.41 1.58
C ALA A 69 16.42 -26.55 2.10
N ALA A 70 15.25 -26.24 2.67
CA ALA A 70 14.35 -27.23 3.26
C ALA A 70 13.47 -27.91 2.19
N PRO A 71 13.22 -29.24 2.29
CA PRO A 71 12.43 -29.98 1.29
C PRO A 71 10.97 -29.51 1.17
N ASP A 72 10.45 -28.88 2.22
CA ASP A 72 9.07 -28.45 2.39
C ASP A 72 8.93 -26.95 2.59
N GLY A 73 9.92 -26.14 2.15
CA GLY A 73 10.18 -24.72 2.46
C GLY A 73 9.06 -23.67 2.33
N ARG A 74 7.80 -24.10 2.24
CA ARG A 74 6.61 -23.32 2.60
C ARG A 74 6.72 -22.84 4.04
N ASP A 75 6.35 -21.59 4.22
CA ASP A 75 6.33 -20.94 5.51
C ASP A 75 4.89 -20.46 5.81
N PRO A 76 4.27 -20.92 6.92
CA PRO A 76 2.91 -20.55 7.31
C PRO A 76 2.66 -19.04 7.36
N LYS A 77 3.72 -18.24 7.49
CA LYS A 77 3.63 -16.78 7.44
C LYS A 77 3.10 -16.27 6.09
N PHE A 78 3.58 -16.81 4.97
CA PHE A 78 3.11 -16.40 3.65
C PHE A 78 1.68 -16.87 3.40
N GLU A 79 1.33 -18.08 3.86
CA GLU A 79 -0.04 -18.58 3.82
C GLU A 79 -0.99 -17.62 4.57
N ASN A 80 -0.63 -17.20 5.79
CA ASN A 80 -1.42 -16.26 6.59
C ASN A 80 -1.56 -14.87 5.93
N LEU A 81 -0.50 -14.35 5.31
CA LEU A 81 -0.52 -13.07 4.61
C LEU A 81 -1.39 -13.13 3.34
N SER A 82 -1.36 -14.24 2.60
CA SER A 82 -2.12 -14.41 1.36
C SER A 82 -3.63 -14.27 1.56
N VAL A 83 -4.15 -14.72 2.71
CA VAL A 83 -5.57 -14.68 3.08
C VAL A 83 -5.96 -13.42 3.88
N LEU A 84 -5.09 -12.41 3.96
CA LEU A 84 -5.42 -11.12 4.60
C LEU A 84 -6.64 -10.42 3.96
N PRO A 85 -6.76 -10.34 2.62
CA PRO A 85 -7.93 -9.69 1.98
C PRO A 85 -9.26 -10.36 2.31
N ASP A 86 -9.25 -11.64 2.68
CA ASP A 86 -10.47 -12.42 2.94
C ASP A 86 -11.04 -12.12 4.34
N ARG A 87 -10.19 -11.65 5.27
CA ARG A 87 -10.58 -11.30 6.65
C ARG A 87 -10.54 -9.80 6.95
N TRP A 88 -9.93 -9.00 6.08
CA TRP A 88 -9.86 -7.55 6.23
C TRP A 88 -10.05 -6.84 4.90
N THR A 89 -11.07 -5.99 4.85
CA THR A 89 -11.35 -5.14 3.69
C THR A 89 -10.78 -3.74 3.93
N PRO A 90 -9.94 -3.20 3.02
CA PRO A 90 -9.44 -1.84 3.13
C PRO A 90 -10.59 -0.83 3.29
N PRO A 91 -10.60 -0.01 4.36
CA PRO A 91 -11.63 1.00 4.54
C PRO A 91 -11.48 2.12 3.52
N ARG A 92 -12.58 2.79 3.21
CA ARG A 92 -12.56 3.98 2.35
C ARG A 92 -12.06 5.18 3.15
N LEU A 93 -11.26 6.04 2.51
CA LEU A 93 -10.81 7.29 3.11
C LEU A 93 -12.03 8.17 3.47
N PRO A 94 -12.17 8.59 4.74
CA PRO A 94 -13.40 9.23 5.22
C PRO A 94 -13.46 10.75 4.99
N PHE A 95 -12.44 11.32 4.34
CA PHE A 95 -12.32 12.74 4.00
C PHE A 95 -11.82 12.90 2.56
N ALA A 96 -12.14 14.05 1.96
CA ALA A 96 -11.82 14.37 0.57
C ALA A 96 -11.47 15.86 0.41
N GLY A 97 -10.95 16.25 -0.76
CA GLY A 97 -10.53 17.63 -1.02
C GLY A 97 -11.64 18.67 -0.86
N LYS A 98 -12.90 18.29 -1.13
CA LYS A 98 -14.08 19.14 -0.87
C LYS A 98 -14.22 19.55 0.60
N ASP A 99 -13.76 18.70 1.53
CA ASP A 99 -13.81 19.01 2.96
C ASP A 99 -12.74 20.05 3.32
N ALA A 100 -11.61 20.08 2.60
CA ALA A 100 -10.58 21.11 2.77
C ALA A 100 -11.04 22.46 2.21
N LEU A 101 -11.70 22.45 1.03
CA LEU A 101 -12.33 23.64 0.46
C LEU A 101 -13.39 24.22 1.40
N ALA A 102 -14.26 23.37 1.96
CA ALA A 102 -15.28 23.78 2.92
C ALA A 102 -14.68 24.36 4.22
N ALA A 103 -13.47 23.93 4.59
CA ALA A 103 -12.72 24.44 5.74
C ALA A 103 -11.92 25.74 5.42
N GLY A 104 -12.04 26.29 4.22
CA GLY A 104 -11.41 27.56 3.83
C GLY A 104 -10.01 27.45 3.25
N VAL A 105 -9.53 26.24 2.95
CA VAL A 105 -8.25 26.06 2.24
C VAL A 105 -8.43 26.44 0.77
N PRO A 106 -7.60 27.36 0.21
CA PRO A 106 -7.66 27.70 -1.20
C PRO A 106 -7.44 26.48 -2.10
N GLU A 107 -8.12 26.45 -3.23
CA GLU A 107 -7.90 25.41 -4.24
C GLU A 107 -6.44 25.41 -4.69
N GLY A 108 -5.83 24.23 -4.76
CA GLY A 108 -4.47 24.06 -5.26
C GLY A 108 -3.65 22.99 -4.54
N PRO A 109 -2.31 23.02 -4.68
CA PRO A 109 -1.40 22.00 -4.15
C PRO A 109 -1.51 21.81 -2.63
N ALA A 110 -1.93 22.83 -1.88
CA ALA A 110 -2.13 22.75 -0.44
C ALA A 110 -3.15 21.67 -0.05
N ILE A 111 -4.25 21.53 -0.79
CA ILE A 111 -5.28 20.51 -0.53
C ILE A 111 -4.69 19.11 -0.70
N ALA A 112 -3.97 18.89 -1.80
CA ALA A 112 -3.34 17.60 -2.06
C ALA A 112 -2.29 17.25 -0.98
N ALA A 113 -1.53 18.25 -0.51
CA ALA A 113 -0.57 18.06 0.59
C ALA A 113 -1.26 17.68 1.90
N ILE A 114 -2.35 18.37 2.28
CA ILE A 114 -3.15 18.05 3.47
C ILE A 114 -3.68 16.62 3.39
N LEU A 115 -4.34 16.27 2.28
CA LEU A 115 -4.91 14.92 2.11
C LEU A 115 -3.84 13.84 2.22
N LYS A 116 -2.68 14.04 1.58
CA LYS A 116 -1.57 13.09 1.64
C LYS A 116 -1.03 12.89 3.05
N VAL A 117 -0.86 13.96 3.82
CA VAL A 117 -0.36 13.88 5.19
C VAL A 117 -1.41 13.26 6.12
N ALA A 118 -2.66 13.69 6.00
CA ALA A 118 -3.77 13.16 6.79
C ALA A 118 -3.99 11.66 6.53
N GLU A 119 -3.97 11.22 5.26
CA GLU A 119 -4.05 9.81 4.88
C GLU A 119 -2.87 9.01 5.44
N ALA A 120 -1.64 9.54 5.34
CA ALA A 120 -0.47 8.87 5.90
C ALA A 120 -0.58 8.69 7.42
N ARG A 121 -1.07 9.70 8.14
CA ARG A 121 -1.33 9.62 9.59
C ARG A 121 -2.45 8.64 9.92
N TRP A 122 -3.53 8.64 9.15
CA TRP A 122 -4.64 7.71 9.32
C TRP A 122 -4.20 6.25 9.12
N ILE A 123 -3.39 5.98 8.10
CA ILE A 123 -2.77 4.66 7.89
C ILE A 123 -1.81 4.32 9.04
N ALA A 124 -0.98 5.27 9.46
CA ALA A 124 -0.03 5.07 10.57
C ALA A 124 -0.74 4.81 11.90
N GLU A 125 -1.96 5.31 12.10
CA GLU A 125 -2.83 5.02 13.23
C GLU A 125 -3.65 3.72 13.05
N ASP A 126 -3.40 2.94 11.99
CA ASP A 126 -4.10 1.69 11.66
C ASP A 126 -5.59 1.84 11.33
N PHE A 127 -5.90 2.82 10.48
CA PHE A 127 -7.25 3.03 9.97
C PHE A 127 -8.32 3.23 11.07
N PRO A 128 -8.12 4.17 12.01
CA PRO A 128 -9.07 4.39 13.09
C PRO A 128 -10.44 4.85 12.54
N ALA A 129 -11.45 4.78 13.41
CA ALA A 129 -12.82 5.13 13.10
C ALA A 129 -12.97 6.57 12.56
N ARG A 130 -14.11 6.81 11.91
CA ARG A 130 -14.40 8.06 11.18
C ARG A 130 -14.11 9.31 12.00
N ASP A 131 -14.52 9.35 13.27
CA ASP A 131 -14.35 10.55 14.11
C ASP A 131 -12.87 10.88 14.34
N ARG A 132 -12.03 9.86 14.59
CA ARG A 132 -10.59 10.06 14.72
C ARG A 132 -9.95 10.44 13.39
N ALA A 133 -10.39 9.83 12.29
CA ALA A 133 -9.89 10.17 10.96
C ALA A 133 -10.21 11.61 10.55
N LEU A 134 -11.41 12.10 10.89
CA LEU A 134 -11.77 13.50 10.69
C LEU A 134 -10.97 14.44 11.60
N ALA A 135 -10.70 14.05 12.85
CA ALA A 135 -9.83 14.82 13.73
C ALA A 135 -8.42 14.96 13.15
N ILE A 136 -7.81 13.87 12.66
CA ILE A 136 -6.50 13.90 11.97
C ILE A 136 -6.54 14.88 10.80
N PHE A 137 -7.58 14.81 9.97
CA PHE A 137 -7.74 15.71 8.83
C PHE A 137 -7.83 17.18 9.25
N GLN A 138 -8.65 17.50 10.27
CA GLN A 138 -8.80 18.86 10.79
C GLN A 138 -7.50 19.38 11.39
N GLU A 139 -6.75 18.55 12.12
CA GLU A 139 -5.43 18.92 12.63
C GLU A 139 -4.47 19.33 11.49
N GLU A 140 -4.48 18.62 10.36
CA GLU A 140 -3.64 18.98 9.20
C GLU A 140 -4.13 20.23 8.46
N VAL A 141 -5.44 20.44 8.36
CA VAL A 141 -6.01 21.70 7.83
C VAL A 141 -5.55 22.89 8.68
N GLN A 142 -5.69 22.81 10.01
CA GLN A 142 -5.30 23.89 10.91
C GLN A 142 -3.80 24.18 10.82
N ARG A 143 -2.95 23.15 10.70
CA ARG A 143 -1.49 23.33 10.51
C ARG A 143 -1.13 24.13 9.27
N VAL A 144 -1.89 24.00 8.19
CA VAL A 144 -1.66 24.78 6.96
C VAL A 144 -2.17 26.19 7.10
N ILE A 145 -3.37 26.37 7.66
CA ILE A 145 -3.96 27.70 7.89
C ILE A 145 -3.09 28.53 8.84
N SER A 146 -2.57 27.96 9.93
CA SER A 146 -1.71 28.67 10.87
C SER A 146 -0.31 29.02 10.34
N LYS A 147 0.08 28.48 9.17
CA LYS A 147 1.38 28.75 8.53
C LYS A 147 1.29 29.76 7.38
N GLY A 148 0.09 30.07 6.90
CA GLY A 148 -0.18 31.07 5.86
C GLY A 148 -0.56 32.40 6.47
#